data_AF-A0A9Q1C1E4-F1
#
_entry.id   AF-A0A9Q1C1E4-F1
#
_cell.length_a   1.000
_cell.length_b   1.000
_cell.length_c   1.000
_cell.angle_alpha   90.00
_cell.angle_beta   90.00
_cell.angle_gamma   90.00
#
_symmetry.space_group_name_H-M   'P 1'
#
loop_
_entity.id
_entity.type
_entity.pdbx_description
1 polymer ?
#
loop_
_entity_poly.entity_id
_entity_poly.type
_entity_poly.pdbx_seq_one_letter_code
_entity_poly.pdbx_strand_id
1 'polypeptide(L)'
;MGLQFSVSSPDLDECLSPLLNSCHQLANCINTIGSYRCECKIGYQGNGQKCNDIDECVISPFFCHPLFDCRNTDGSYICACPEGFEGNGDDCYGMLFSLYG
;
A
#
# COMPACT_ATOMS: atom_id res chain seq x y z
N MET A 1 -34.88 40.88 17.30
CA MET A 1 -34.52 39.61 17.97
C MET A 1 -33.96 38.69 16.89
N GLY A 2 -32.70 38.26 17.04
CA GLY A 2 -32.07 37.17 16.29
C GLY A 2 -31.56 37.49 14.88
N LEU A 3 -30.30 37.93 14.75
CA LEU A 3 -29.54 37.75 13.51
C LEU A 3 -29.10 36.28 13.48
N GLN A 4 -29.72 35.46 12.61
CA GLN A 4 -29.30 34.09 12.33
C GLN A 4 -27.98 34.15 11.55
N PHE A 5 -26.87 34.34 12.26
CA PHE A 5 -25.55 34.11 11.71
C PHE A 5 -25.34 32.61 11.59
N SER A 6 -25.73 32.03 10.45
CA SER A 6 -25.09 30.79 9.99
C SER A 6 -23.68 31.14 9.54
N VAL A 7 -22.76 31.29 10.49
CA VAL A 7 -21.33 31.25 10.19
C VAL A 7 -21.07 29.82 9.71
N SER A 8 -20.95 29.63 8.40
CA SER A 8 -20.31 28.43 7.87
C SER A 8 -18.85 28.52 8.29
N SER A 9 -18.54 27.98 9.48
CA SER A 9 -17.16 27.80 9.90
C SER A 9 -16.43 27.07 8.76
N PRO A 10 -15.27 27.57 8.31
CA PRO A 10 -14.46 26.78 7.40
C PRO A 10 -14.14 25.46 8.08
N ASP A 11 -14.17 24.41 7.26
CA ASP A 11 -13.79 23.07 7.68
C ASP A 11 -12.37 23.07 8.26
N LEU A 12 -12.16 22.34 9.35
CA LEU A 12 -10.85 22.19 9.95
C LEU A 12 -10.15 21.02 9.27
N ASP A 13 -9.03 21.27 8.61
CA ASP A 13 -8.24 20.18 8.03
C ASP A 13 -7.39 19.49 9.10
N GLU A 14 -7.86 18.34 9.60
CA GLU A 14 -7.15 17.56 10.61
C GLU A 14 -5.89 16.87 10.07
N CYS A 15 -5.68 16.85 8.75
CA CYS A 15 -4.50 16.25 8.12
C CYS A 15 -3.28 17.18 8.12
N LEU A 16 -3.47 18.47 8.43
CA LEU A 16 -2.36 19.43 8.56
C LEU A 16 -1.51 19.21 9.82
N SER A 17 -1.97 18.41 10.78
CA SER A 17 -1.22 18.10 12.00
C SER A 17 -1.49 16.68 12.50
N PRO A 18 -0.46 15.89 12.82
CA PRO A 18 -0.63 14.54 13.37
C PRO A 18 -1.25 14.53 14.78
N LEU A 19 -1.36 15.69 15.44
CA LEU A 19 -2.06 15.82 16.74
C LEU A 19 -3.58 15.96 16.59
N LEU A 20 -4.07 16.26 15.38
CA LEU A 20 -5.50 16.48 15.11
C LEU A 20 -6.20 15.24 14.54
N ASN A 21 -5.43 14.24 14.12
CA ASN A 21 -5.94 12.96 13.62
C ASN A 21 -5.32 11.77 14.37
N SER A 22 -5.92 10.59 14.20
CA SER A 22 -5.42 9.32 14.78
C SER A 22 -5.02 8.33 13.69
N CYS A 23 -4.60 8.81 12.51
CA CYS A 23 -4.19 7.93 11.42
C CYS A 23 -2.90 7.17 11.75
N HIS A 24 -2.81 5.93 11.30
CA HIS A 24 -1.59 5.14 11.39
C HIS A 24 -0.46 5.80 10.57
N GLN A 25 0.80 5.60 10.96
CA GLN A 25 1.95 6.09 10.19
C GLN A 25 2.02 5.53 8.75
N LEU A 26 1.42 4.35 8.54
CA LEU A 26 1.27 3.68 7.24
C LEU A 26 -0.10 3.95 6.59
N ALA A 27 -0.78 5.02 6.98
CA ALA A 27 -2.01 5.50 6.37
C ALA A 27 -1.84 6.91 5.80
N ASN A 28 -2.65 7.22 4.80
CA ASN A 28 -2.88 8.56 4.31
C ASN A 28 -4.05 9.17 5.08
N CYS A 29 -3.89 10.41 5.53
CA CYS A 29 -4.99 11.21 6.06
C CYS A 29 -5.70 11.91 4.91
N ILE A 30 -7.02 11.83 4.88
CA ILE A 30 -7.87 12.47 3.88
C ILE A 30 -8.86 13.36 4.61
N ASN A 31 -8.73 14.67 4.41
CA ASN A 31 -9.66 15.63 4.98
C ASN A 31 -11.02 15.53 4.29
N THR A 32 -12.09 15.69 5.06
CA THR A 32 -13.47 15.66 4.59
C THR A 32 -14.27 16.77 5.25
N ILE A 33 -15.38 17.20 4.65
CA ILE A 33 -16.17 18.26 5.27
C ILE A 33 -16.73 17.76 6.62
N GLY A 34 -16.29 18.39 7.70
CA GLY A 34 -16.69 18.12 9.08
C GLY A 34 -15.91 17.00 9.78
N SER A 35 -14.91 16.38 9.13
CA SER A 35 -14.08 15.31 9.73
C SER A 35 -12.89 14.92 8.86
N TYR A 36 -12.23 13.80 9.16
CA TYR A 36 -11.23 13.18 8.32
C TYR A 36 -11.45 11.67 8.25
N ARG A 37 -10.79 11.01 7.30
CA ARG A 37 -10.65 9.56 7.30
C ARG A 37 -9.20 9.16 7.04
N CYS A 38 -8.86 7.97 7.53
CA CYS A 38 -7.56 7.37 7.33
C CYS A 38 -7.70 6.19 6.37
N GLU A 39 -6.85 6.13 5.36
CA GLU A 39 -6.80 5.00 4.42
C GLU A 39 -5.38 4.43 4.43
N CYS A 40 -5.22 3.12 4.61
CA CYS A 40 -3.90 2.51 4.58
C CYS A 40 -3.19 2.78 3.24
N LYS A 41 -1.88 3.00 3.29
CA LYS A 41 -1.05 3.17 2.09
C LYS A 41 -1.09 1.91 1.24
N ILE A 42 -0.74 2.04 -0.04
CA ILE A 42 -0.60 0.89 -0.95
C ILE A 42 0.37 -0.13 -0.34
N GLY A 43 0.05 -1.42 -0.44
CA GLY A 43 0.79 -2.51 0.20
C GLY A 43 0.38 -2.78 1.65
N TYR A 44 -0.58 -2.03 2.21
CA TYR A 44 -1.04 -2.21 3.58
C TYR A 44 -2.56 -2.33 3.68
N GLN A 45 -3.02 -3.14 4.63
CA GLN A 45 -4.44 -3.39 4.90
C GLN A 45 -4.82 -3.08 6.35
N GLY A 46 -6.06 -2.67 6.55
CA GLY A 46 -6.61 -2.38 7.87
C GLY A 46 -7.66 -1.27 7.82
N ASN A 47 -7.86 -0.59 8.94
CA ASN A 47 -8.89 0.44 9.11
C ASN A 47 -8.33 1.88 9.06
N GLY A 48 -7.08 2.05 8.59
CA GLY A 48 -6.41 3.35 8.54
C GLY A 48 -5.86 3.87 9.86
N GLN A 49 -6.37 3.42 11.01
CA GLN A 49 -5.79 3.69 12.35
C GLN A 49 -4.80 2.60 12.76
N LYS A 50 -5.00 1.38 12.23
CA LYS A 50 -4.07 0.27 12.27
C LYS A 50 -3.93 -0.27 10.85
N CYS A 51 -2.71 -0.27 10.35
CA CYS A 51 -2.37 -0.82 9.04
C CYS A 51 -1.28 -1.86 9.24
N ASN A 52 -1.49 -3.04 8.66
CA ASN A 52 -0.50 -4.11 8.62
C ASN A 52 -0.14 -4.38 7.16
N ASP A 53 1.05 -4.89 6.95
CA ASP A 53 1.53 -5.33 5.66
C ASP A 53 0.56 -6.34 5.01
N ILE A 54 0.43 -6.23 3.69
CA ILE A 54 -0.32 -7.16 2.86
C ILE A 54 0.69 -8.21 2.39
N ASP A 55 0.47 -9.48 2.75
CA ASP A 55 1.27 -10.56 2.16
C ASP A 55 0.70 -10.91 0.78
N GLU A 56 1.23 -10.28 -0.27
CA GLU A 56 0.73 -10.49 -1.63
C GLU A 56 0.92 -11.95 -2.09
N CYS A 57 1.98 -12.61 -1.62
CA CYS A 57 2.28 -14.01 -1.95
C CYS A 57 1.18 -14.96 -1.45
N VAL A 58 0.50 -14.62 -0.36
CA VAL A 58 -0.64 -15.39 0.17
C VAL A 58 -1.96 -15.00 -0.50
N ILE A 59 -2.13 -13.73 -0.84
CA ILE A 59 -3.39 -13.22 -1.39
C ILE A 59 -3.63 -13.67 -2.82
N SER A 60 -2.60 -13.68 -3.65
CA SER A 60 -2.72 -14.17 -5.03
C SER A 60 -1.40 -14.73 -5.55
N PRO A 61 -1.35 -16.02 -5.91
CA PRO A 61 -0.16 -16.62 -6.50
C PRO A 61 0.17 -16.07 -7.90
N PHE A 62 -0.73 -15.28 -8.49
CA PHE A 62 -0.57 -14.73 -9.83
C PHE A 62 0.24 -13.42 -9.87
N PHE A 63 0.66 -12.91 -8.71
CA PHE A 63 1.53 -11.74 -8.65
C PHE A 63 2.95 -12.02 -9.15
N CYS A 64 3.38 -13.29 -9.12
CA CYS A 64 4.61 -13.77 -9.73
C CYS A 64 4.32 -14.78 -10.83
N HIS A 65 5.29 -15.00 -11.72
CA HIS A 65 5.22 -16.14 -12.64
C HIS A 65 5.16 -17.46 -11.83
N PRO A 66 4.37 -18.47 -12.22
CA PRO A 66 4.20 -19.70 -11.42
C PRO A 66 5.47 -20.51 -11.12
N LEU A 67 6.56 -20.25 -11.85
CA LEU A 67 7.87 -20.88 -11.64
C LEU A 67 8.79 -20.09 -10.70
N PHE A 68 8.41 -18.87 -10.32
CA PHE A 68 9.24 -17.96 -9.54
C PHE A 68 8.86 -18.04 -8.07
N ASP A 69 9.83 -17.84 -7.19
CA ASP A 69 9.60 -17.85 -5.75
C ASP A 69 9.11 -16.47 -5.30
N CYS A 70 7.91 -16.40 -4.72
CA CYS A 70 7.37 -15.14 -4.21
C CYS A 70 7.84 -14.92 -2.77
N ARG A 71 8.39 -13.75 -2.50
CA ARG A 71 8.83 -13.35 -1.16
C ARG A 71 8.17 -12.04 -0.76
N ASN A 72 7.40 -12.10 0.32
CA ASN A 72 6.76 -10.92 0.88
C ASN A 72 7.79 -9.94 1.47
N THR A 73 7.53 -8.64 1.36
CA THR A 73 8.37 -7.56 1.88
C THR A 73 7.50 -6.46 2.51
N ASP A 74 8.06 -5.59 3.36
CA ASP A 74 7.25 -4.55 4.00
C ASP A 74 6.71 -3.54 2.96
N GLY A 75 5.40 -3.56 2.74
CA GLY A 75 4.65 -2.74 1.80
C GLY A 75 4.66 -3.22 0.35
N SER A 76 5.20 -4.42 0.05
CA SER A 76 5.25 -4.97 -1.31
C SER A 76 5.70 -6.44 -1.33
N TYR A 77 6.02 -6.97 -2.51
CA TYR A 77 6.61 -8.30 -2.67
C TYR A 77 7.72 -8.27 -3.72
N ILE A 78 8.57 -9.29 -3.70
CA ILE A 78 9.53 -9.56 -4.78
C ILE A 78 9.30 -10.97 -5.32
N CYS A 79 9.45 -11.12 -6.63
CA CYS A 79 9.58 -12.42 -7.25
C CYS A 79 11.08 -12.74 -7.38
N ALA A 80 11.50 -13.96 -7.05
CA ALA A 80 12.87 -14.39 -7.22
C ALA A 80 12.95 -15.38 -8.38
N CYS A 81 14.00 -15.20 -9.20
CA CYS A 81 14.26 -16.12 -10.30
C CYS A 81 14.46 -17.56 -9.77
N PRO A 82 14.02 -18.58 -10.53
CA PRO A 82 14.24 -19.97 -10.16
C PRO A 82 15.74 -20.27 -10.03
N GLU A 83 16.07 -21.36 -9.33
CA GLU A 83 17.46 -21.81 -9.19
C GLU A 83 18.15 -21.97 -10.57
N GLY A 84 19.32 -21.34 -10.72
CA GLY A 84 20.10 -21.35 -11.97
C GLY A 84 19.76 -20.23 -12.96
N PHE A 85 18.85 -19.31 -12.60
CA PHE A 85 18.52 -18.12 -13.37
C PHE A 85 18.89 -16.86 -12.58
N GLU A 86 19.30 -15.82 -13.30
CA GLU A 86 19.66 -14.50 -12.77
C GLU A 86 18.74 -13.45 -13.36
N GLY A 87 18.42 -12.41 -12.60
CA GLY A 87 17.49 -11.37 -13.04
C GLY A 87 16.87 -10.60 -11.90
N ASN A 88 15.90 -9.76 -12.23
CA ASN A 88 15.17 -8.91 -11.28
C ASN A 88 13.89 -9.54 -10.74
N GLY A 89 13.57 -10.79 -11.12
CA GLY A 89 12.34 -11.46 -10.72
C GLY A 89 11.18 -11.33 -11.69
N ASP A 90 11.24 -10.38 -12.63
CA ASP A 90 10.29 -10.25 -13.73
C ASP A 90 10.92 -10.76 -15.04
N ASP A 91 12.18 -10.40 -15.26
CA ASP A 91 13.03 -10.81 -16.37
C ASP A 91 14.19 -11.67 -15.85
N CYS A 92 14.08 -12.98 -16.01
CA CYS A 92 15.08 -13.96 -15.59
C CYS A 92 15.78 -14.59 -16.81
N TYR A 93 17.11 -14.56 -16.82
CA TYR A 93 17.96 -15.18 -17.84
C TYR A 93 18.93 -16.19 -17.20
N GLY A 94 19.18 -17.30 -17.87
CA GLY A 94 20.01 -18.38 -17.32
C GLY A 94 20.59 -19.27 -18.40
N MET A 95 21.57 -20.10 -18.02
CA MET A 95 22.39 -20.93 -18.92
C MET A 95 21.66 -22.09 -19.62
N LEU A 96 20.32 -22.17 -19.56
CA LEU A 96 19.52 -23.19 -20.25
C LEU A 96 18.75 -22.67 -21.47
N PHE A 97 18.70 -21.35 -21.72
CA PHE A 97 18.12 -20.80 -22.95
C PHE A 97 19.09 -20.79 -24.14
N SER A 98 20.38 -21.08 -23.95
CA SER A 98 21.35 -21.21 -25.05
C SER A 98 21.22 -22.50 -25.88
N LEU A 99 20.27 -23.40 -25.56
CA LEU A 99 20.06 -24.66 -26.29
C LEU A 99 18.72 -24.76 -27.03
N TYR A 100 17.84 -23.76 -26.93
CA TYR A 100 16.57 -23.70 -27.67
C TYR A 100 16.42 -22.37 -28.43
N GLY A 101 17.52 -21.92 -29.04
CA GLY A 101 17.49 -20.95 -30.14
C GLY A 101 17.09 -21.62 -31.44
#